data_AF-A0A7S3XH43-F1
#
_entry.id   AF-A0A7S3XH43-F1
#
_cell.length_a   1.000
_cell.length_b   1.000
_cell.length_c   1.000
_cell.angle_alpha   90.00
_cell.angle_beta   90.00
_cell.angle_gamma   90.00
#
_symmetry.space_group_name_H-M   'P 1'
#
loop_
_entity.id
_entity.type
_entity.pdbx_description
1 polymer ?
#
loop_
_entity_poly.entity_id
_entity_poly.type
_entity_poly.pdbx_seq_one_letter_code
_entity_poly.pdbx_strand_id
1 'polypeptide(L)'
;MHHSLGIHVLWEMQGLIPMVSHRVDEMQMPIEAEEDDFTDVTLTLSVVCTEEKMDVTSNHLQPDPSYPDIVPIHHNPESLDGDQPDKGILIVKLKKNQELKLRCVARKGMGKDHAKWSPVATVTYQFQPDIRINRELMNTLTDQQKEEWVASCPTKVFRINPLTKEVEVENPSAYKYDDECILKAEEMGKPGLVDIKMKMDTFNFQVESTGAHPPEHIVLRALGILLEKLSVIQLTLETEGDEPDDV
;
A
#
# COMPACT_ATOMS: atom_id res chain seq x y z
N MET A 1 38.66 14.74 -22.30
CA MET A 1 37.92 13.47 -22.46
C MET A 1 37.05 13.31 -21.23
N HIS A 2 35.76 13.64 -21.33
CA HIS A 2 34.79 13.44 -20.25
C HIS A 2 34.26 12.01 -20.37
N HIS A 3 34.68 11.13 -19.46
CA HIS A 3 34.08 9.80 -19.32
C HIS A 3 32.85 9.93 -18.41
N SER A 4 31.67 10.13 -19.01
CA SER A 4 30.39 9.93 -18.33
C SER A 4 30.10 8.44 -18.34
N LEU A 5 30.42 7.71 -17.26
CA LEU A 5 29.94 6.34 -17.09
C LEU A 5 28.42 6.34 -16.89
N GLY A 6 27.76 5.41 -17.56
CA GLY A 6 26.32 5.40 -17.82
C GLY A 6 25.42 5.33 -16.59
N ILE A 7 24.32 6.09 -16.69
CA ILE A 7 23.24 6.15 -15.72
C ILE A 7 21.91 6.13 -16.49
N HIS A 8 21.65 5.08 -17.28
CA HIS A 8 20.29 4.85 -17.80
C HIS A 8 19.42 4.14 -16.75
N VAL A 9 20.05 3.39 -15.83
CA VAL A 9 19.38 2.59 -14.78
C VAL A 9 18.92 3.44 -13.58
N LEU A 10 19.56 4.57 -13.27
CA LEU A 10 19.16 5.36 -12.09
C LEU A 10 17.89 6.21 -12.33
N TRP A 11 17.47 6.46 -13.57
CA TRP A 11 16.24 7.24 -13.82
C TRP A 11 14.98 6.48 -13.39
N GLU A 12 14.98 5.16 -13.55
CA GLU A 12 13.87 4.29 -13.16
C GLU A 12 13.88 3.99 -11.65
N MET A 13 15.07 3.82 -11.05
CA MET A 13 15.24 3.61 -9.61
C MET A 13 14.96 4.87 -8.76
N GLN A 14 15.27 6.07 -9.25
CA GLN A 14 15.05 7.32 -8.51
C GLN A 14 13.59 7.72 -8.42
N GLY A 15 12.74 7.21 -9.32
CA GLY A 15 11.30 7.46 -9.27
C GLY A 15 10.60 6.78 -8.09
N LEU A 16 11.21 5.75 -7.48
CA LEU A 16 10.58 4.91 -6.46
C LEU A 16 10.88 5.32 -5.02
N ILE A 17 11.69 6.36 -4.80
CA ILE A 17 11.90 6.90 -3.45
C ILE A 17 10.63 7.65 -3.04
N PRO A 18 9.87 7.17 -2.04
CA PRO A 18 8.66 7.87 -1.61
C PRO A 18 9.02 9.22 -1.00
N MET A 19 8.27 10.25 -1.37
CA MET A 19 8.43 11.61 -0.86
C MET A 19 7.32 11.91 0.14
N VAL A 20 7.67 12.53 1.26
CA VAL A 20 6.72 13.11 2.20
C VAL A 20 6.46 14.55 1.77
N SER A 21 5.20 14.92 1.63
CA SER A 21 4.78 16.29 1.35
C SER A 21 3.39 16.55 1.93
N HIS A 22 3.26 17.59 2.75
CA HIS A 22 1.95 18.07 3.20
C HIS A 22 1.28 19.03 2.22
N ARG A 23 1.97 19.39 1.14
CA ARG A 23 1.54 20.37 0.13
C ARG A 23 1.10 19.74 -1.19
N VAL A 24 0.98 18.42 -1.24
CA VAL A 24 0.59 17.70 -2.47
C VAL A 24 -0.79 18.15 -2.99
N ASP A 25 -1.67 18.61 -2.10
CA ASP A 25 -2.97 19.16 -2.48
C ASP A 25 -2.86 20.57 -3.07
N GLU A 26 -1.84 21.36 -2.71
CA GLU A 26 -1.54 22.67 -3.29
C GLU A 26 -0.90 22.53 -4.68
N MET A 27 -0.22 21.42 -4.94
CA MET A 27 0.42 21.16 -6.23
C MET A 27 -0.60 20.91 -7.34
N GLN A 28 -0.39 21.55 -8.49
CA GLN A 28 -1.16 21.31 -9.70
C GLN A 28 -0.55 20.21 -10.55
N MET A 29 -1.41 19.47 -11.27
CA MET A 29 -0.95 18.50 -12.26
C MET A 29 -0.36 19.25 -13.46
N PRO A 30 0.81 18.85 -14.01
CA PRO A 30 1.47 19.60 -15.09
C PRO A 30 0.62 19.82 -16.35
N ILE A 31 -0.42 19.01 -16.56
CA ILE A 31 -1.32 19.12 -17.71
C ILE A 31 -2.47 20.12 -17.48
N GLU A 32 -2.80 20.41 -16.22
CA GLU A 32 -3.88 21.30 -15.79
C GLU A 32 -3.35 22.67 -15.35
N ALA A 33 -2.03 22.79 -15.20
CA ALA A 33 -1.38 23.95 -14.63
C ALA A 33 -1.33 25.16 -15.59
N GLU A 34 -1.57 26.34 -15.03
CA GLU A 34 -1.33 27.65 -15.64
C GLU A 34 0.11 28.15 -15.36
N GLU A 35 0.44 29.30 -15.96
CA GLU A 35 1.74 29.95 -15.72
C GLU A 35 1.84 30.37 -14.23
N ASP A 36 2.97 30.07 -13.59
CA ASP A 36 3.25 30.24 -12.14
C ASP A 36 2.63 29.23 -11.16
N ASP A 37 1.90 28.22 -11.64
CA ASP A 37 1.38 27.18 -10.75
C ASP A 37 2.48 26.33 -10.09
N PHE A 38 2.25 25.99 -8.83
CA PHE A 38 3.13 25.11 -8.07
C PHE A 38 3.03 23.67 -8.61
N THR A 39 3.97 23.26 -9.45
CA THR A 39 3.93 21.98 -10.17
C THR A 39 5.11 21.07 -9.87
N ASP A 40 6.29 21.67 -9.70
CA ASP A 40 7.57 21.00 -9.66
C ASP A 40 8.36 21.38 -8.39
N VAL A 41 8.98 20.38 -7.75
CA VAL A 41 9.92 20.57 -6.63
C VAL A 41 11.25 19.96 -7.03
N THR A 42 12.36 20.69 -6.89
CA THR A 42 13.68 20.20 -7.29
C THR A 42 14.46 19.68 -6.08
N LEU A 43 14.96 18.45 -6.17
CA LEU A 43 15.97 17.91 -5.26
C LEU A 43 17.31 17.79 -5.96
N THR A 44 18.39 18.09 -5.25
CA THR A 44 19.74 18.00 -5.78
C THR A 44 20.58 17.03 -4.99
N LEU A 45 21.39 16.23 -5.67
CA LEU A 45 22.37 15.34 -5.05
C LEU A 45 23.73 15.57 -5.71
N SER A 46 24.72 15.94 -4.92
CA SER A 46 26.09 16.19 -5.39
C SER A 46 27.07 15.65 -4.36
N VAL A 47 27.64 14.47 -4.63
CA VAL A 47 28.56 13.78 -3.73
C VAL A 47 29.78 13.28 -4.49
N VAL A 48 30.92 13.27 -3.81
CA VAL A 48 32.19 12.73 -4.33
C VAL A 48 32.75 11.77 -3.29
N CYS A 49 33.06 10.54 -3.72
CA CYS A 49 33.62 9.53 -2.84
C CYS A 49 35.12 9.76 -2.65
N THR A 50 35.51 10.22 -1.46
CA THR A 50 36.92 10.44 -1.06
C THR A 50 37.56 9.18 -0.44
N GLU A 51 36.75 8.26 0.06
CA GLU A 51 37.15 7.02 0.72
C GLU A 51 37.22 5.82 -0.25
N GLU A 52 37.49 4.61 0.24
CA GLU A 52 37.50 3.40 -0.62
C GLU A 52 36.11 3.13 -1.22
N LYS A 53 35.06 3.26 -0.39
CA LYS A 53 33.66 3.04 -0.72
C LYS A 53 32.78 4.03 0.03
N MET A 54 31.71 4.49 -0.61
CA MET A 54 30.70 5.38 -0.02
C MET A 54 29.32 4.90 -0.43
N ASP A 55 28.43 4.71 0.54
CA ASP A 55 27.02 4.42 0.30
C ASP A 55 26.26 5.74 0.16
N VAL A 56 25.76 6.02 -1.04
CA VAL A 56 24.94 7.19 -1.33
C VAL A 56 23.48 6.82 -1.17
N THR A 57 22.79 7.49 -0.26
CA THR A 57 21.40 7.20 0.16
C THR A 57 20.47 8.39 -0.06
N SER A 58 19.17 8.20 0.14
CA SER A 58 18.15 9.26 0.08
C SER A 58 18.42 10.44 1.01
N ASN A 59 19.16 10.25 2.11
CA ASN A 59 19.53 11.35 3.02
C ASN A 59 20.55 12.32 2.41
N HIS A 60 21.23 11.93 1.33
CA HIS A 60 22.10 12.81 0.56
C HIS A 60 21.34 13.69 -0.44
N LEU A 61 20.02 13.48 -0.62
CA LEU A 61 19.18 14.38 -1.40
C LEU A 61 18.97 15.66 -0.59
N GLN A 62 19.36 16.78 -1.20
CA GLN A 62 19.10 18.10 -0.66
C GLN A 62 17.73 18.57 -1.16
N PRO A 63 16.80 18.91 -0.25
CA PRO A 63 15.50 19.44 -0.64
C PRO A 63 15.63 20.84 -1.24
N ASP A 64 14.59 21.27 -1.94
CA ASP A 64 14.49 22.64 -2.44
C ASP A 64 14.47 23.61 -1.24
N PRO A 65 15.32 24.65 -1.20
CA PRO A 65 15.29 25.66 -0.14
C PRO A 65 13.93 26.36 0.01
N SER A 66 13.14 26.42 -1.07
CA SER A 66 11.80 27.02 -1.08
C SER A 66 10.75 26.09 -0.45
N TYR A 67 11.01 24.78 -0.44
CA TYR A 67 10.11 23.73 0.04
C TYR A 67 10.87 22.71 0.91
N PRO A 68 11.41 23.14 2.07
CA PRO A 68 12.25 22.29 2.92
C PRO A 68 11.49 21.13 3.58
N ASP A 69 10.17 21.18 3.57
CA ASP A 69 9.25 20.16 4.08
C ASP A 69 8.97 19.01 3.09
N ILE A 70 9.43 19.14 1.83
CA ILE A 70 9.26 18.11 0.80
C ILE A 70 10.56 17.31 0.71
N VAL A 71 10.57 16.18 1.40
CA VAL A 71 11.77 15.35 1.61
C VAL A 71 11.46 13.87 1.38
N PRO A 72 12.48 13.04 1.10
CA PRO A 72 12.31 11.59 1.11
C PRO A 72 11.71 11.08 2.43
N ILE A 73 11.02 9.95 2.38
CA ILE A 73 10.63 9.25 3.59
C ILE A 73 11.87 8.91 4.44
N HIS A 74 11.73 9.02 5.76
CA HIS A 74 12.83 8.80 6.71
C HIS A 74 14.04 9.73 6.51
N HIS A 75 13.85 10.89 5.88
CA HIS A 75 14.92 11.86 5.68
C HIS A 75 15.48 12.33 7.01
N ASN A 76 16.75 11.99 7.25
CA ASN A 76 17.50 12.45 8.39
C ASN A 76 18.95 12.71 7.95
N PRO A 77 19.32 13.96 7.62
CA PRO A 77 20.67 14.27 7.17
C PRO A 77 21.70 14.11 8.30
N GLU A 78 21.28 14.12 9.57
CA GLU A 78 22.17 13.89 10.72
C GLU A 78 22.58 12.41 10.87
N SER A 79 21.88 11.48 10.20
CA SER A 79 22.21 10.05 10.24
C SER A 79 23.37 9.66 9.32
N LEU A 80 23.93 10.62 8.57
CA LEU A 80 25.06 10.39 7.66
C LEU A 80 26.38 10.06 8.40
N ASP A 81 26.57 10.60 9.60
CA ASP A 81 27.83 10.50 10.36
C ASP A 81 27.77 9.55 11.57
N GLY A 82 26.74 8.71 11.68
CA GLY A 82 26.50 7.85 12.86
C GLY A 82 26.11 6.40 12.56
N ASP A 83 26.31 5.52 13.54
CA ASP A 83 25.80 4.14 13.53
C ASP A 83 24.30 4.10 13.89
N GLN A 84 23.51 4.93 13.21
CA GLN A 84 22.06 4.93 13.34
C GLN A 84 21.47 3.76 12.54
N PRO A 85 20.37 3.15 13.01
CA PRO A 85 19.72 2.03 12.33
C PRO A 85 19.10 2.43 10.99
N ASP A 86 18.68 3.69 10.83
CA ASP A 86 18.05 4.20 9.62
C ASP A 86 18.97 5.16 8.85
N LYS A 87 19.57 4.63 7.78
CA LYS A 87 20.50 5.36 6.89
C LYS A 87 19.80 5.88 5.62
N GLY A 88 18.47 5.78 5.56
CA GLY A 88 17.68 6.05 4.37
C GLY A 88 17.83 4.98 3.28
N ILE A 89 17.25 5.25 2.12
CA ILE A 89 17.20 4.32 0.99
C ILE A 89 18.50 4.40 0.21
N LEU A 90 19.20 3.28 0.04
CA LEU A 90 20.42 3.22 -0.77
C LEU A 90 20.11 3.49 -2.25
N ILE A 91 20.79 4.48 -2.82
CA ILE A 91 20.67 4.87 -4.24
C ILE A 91 21.79 4.22 -5.05
N VAL A 92 23.05 4.42 -4.63
CA VAL A 92 24.22 3.87 -5.31
C VAL A 92 25.39 3.71 -4.34
N LYS A 93 26.30 2.78 -4.65
CA LYS A 93 27.59 2.67 -3.96
C LYS A 93 28.70 3.22 -4.85
N LEU A 94 29.43 4.21 -4.37
CA LEU A 94 30.55 4.82 -5.08
C LEU A 94 31.88 4.25 -4.57
N LYS A 95 32.86 4.10 -5.47
CA LYS A 95 34.26 3.86 -5.13
C LYS A 95 35.05 5.15 -5.14
N LYS A 96 36.26 5.12 -4.57
CA LYS A 96 37.20 6.24 -4.55
C LYS A 96 37.29 6.99 -5.87
N ASN A 97 37.16 8.32 -5.81
CA ASN A 97 37.17 9.27 -6.91
C ASN A 97 35.98 9.19 -7.87
N GLN A 98 34.94 8.40 -7.57
CA GLN A 98 33.67 8.49 -8.30
C GLN A 98 32.84 9.65 -7.75
N GLU A 99 32.15 10.34 -8.65
CA GLU A 99 31.21 11.41 -8.32
C GLU A 99 29.81 11.07 -8.81
N LEU A 100 28.79 11.55 -8.09
CA LEU A 100 27.41 11.53 -8.52
C LEU A 100 26.83 12.94 -8.39
N LYS A 101 26.35 13.48 -9.51
CA LYS A 101 25.65 14.76 -9.60
C LYS A 101 24.32 14.55 -10.30
N LEU A 102 23.24 14.84 -9.60
CA LEU A 102 21.88 14.64 -10.07
C LEU A 102 21.00 15.83 -9.70
N ARG A 103 20.09 16.16 -10.61
CA ARG A 103 18.95 17.04 -10.37
C ARG A 103 17.69 16.21 -10.59
N CYS A 104 16.90 16.04 -9.54
CA CYS A 104 15.65 15.30 -9.55
C CYS A 104 14.50 16.30 -9.48
N VAL A 105 13.47 16.13 -10.31
CA VAL A 105 12.26 16.96 -10.28
C VAL A 105 11.11 16.09 -9.82
N ALA A 106 10.58 16.37 -8.64
CA ALA A 106 9.41 15.73 -8.07
C ALA A 106 8.15 16.46 -8.54
N ARG A 107 7.15 15.67 -8.97
CA ARG A 107 5.88 16.15 -9.53
C ARG A 107 4.72 15.39 -8.93
N LYS A 108 3.58 16.07 -8.81
CA LYS A 108 2.29 15.42 -8.56
C LYS A 108 1.94 14.50 -9.74
N GLY A 109 1.39 13.34 -9.43
CA GLY A 109 0.99 12.36 -10.43
C GLY A 109 0.03 11.33 -9.85
N MET A 110 -0.54 10.50 -10.72
CA MET A 110 -1.51 9.47 -10.34
C MET A 110 -0.92 8.07 -10.48
N GLY A 111 -1.24 7.18 -9.54
CA GLY A 111 -0.84 5.77 -9.61
C GLY A 111 -1.32 5.05 -10.89
N LYS A 112 -2.39 5.55 -11.53
CA LYS A 112 -2.88 5.06 -12.83
C LYS A 112 -1.85 5.28 -13.95
N ASP A 113 -1.12 6.39 -13.90
CA ASP A 113 -0.16 6.76 -14.93
C ASP A 113 1.18 6.02 -14.72
N HIS A 114 1.57 5.83 -13.46
CA HIS A 114 2.77 5.07 -13.10
C HIS A 114 2.73 4.57 -11.65
N ALA A 115 3.18 3.34 -11.41
CA ALA A 115 3.17 2.70 -10.08
C ALA A 115 3.92 3.49 -9.00
N LYS A 116 4.94 4.26 -9.38
CA LYS A 116 5.71 5.15 -8.48
C LYS A 116 4.87 6.21 -7.76
N TRP A 117 3.72 6.57 -8.33
CA TRP A 117 2.78 7.52 -7.74
C TRP A 117 1.69 6.82 -6.91
N SER A 118 1.77 5.51 -6.72
CA SER A 118 0.91 4.81 -5.78
C SER A 118 1.30 5.21 -4.35
N PRO A 119 0.38 5.79 -3.55
CA PRO A 119 0.66 6.11 -2.15
C PRO A 119 0.60 4.88 -1.24
N VAL A 120 0.19 3.73 -1.78
CA VAL A 120 0.02 2.47 -1.05
C VAL A 120 1.02 1.41 -1.53
N ALA A 121 1.53 0.65 -0.58
CA ALA A 121 2.31 -0.56 -0.85
C ALA A 121 1.38 -1.70 -1.25
N THR A 122 0.28 -1.89 -0.52
CA THR A 122 -0.78 -2.82 -0.87
C THR A 122 -2.13 -2.38 -0.29
N VAL A 123 -3.20 -2.68 -1.02
CA VAL A 123 -4.58 -2.57 -0.55
C VAL A 123 -5.29 -3.85 -0.92
N THR A 124 -5.89 -4.50 0.07
CA THR A 124 -6.70 -5.69 -0.14
C THR A 124 -8.01 -5.54 0.61
N TYR A 125 -9.03 -6.24 0.16
CA TYR A 125 -10.29 -6.35 0.88
C TYR A 125 -10.74 -7.80 0.88
N GLN A 126 -11.45 -8.18 1.93
CA GLN A 126 -12.06 -9.50 2.08
C GLN A 126 -13.47 -9.33 2.62
N PHE A 127 -14.41 -10.16 2.15
CA PHE A 127 -15.74 -10.20 2.76
C PHE A 127 -15.65 -10.77 4.17
N GLN A 128 -16.54 -10.35 5.05
CA GLN A 128 -16.69 -11.04 6.32
C GLN A 128 -17.30 -12.43 6.08
N PRO A 129 -16.68 -13.51 6.58
CA PRO A 129 -17.24 -14.84 6.44
C PRO A 129 -18.38 -15.07 7.44
N ASP A 130 -19.52 -15.56 6.95
CA ASP A 130 -20.61 -16.15 7.73
C ASP A 130 -20.35 -17.66 7.82
N ILE A 131 -19.86 -18.10 8.98
CA ILE A 131 -19.44 -19.47 9.23
C ILE A 131 -20.50 -20.17 10.06
N ARG A 132 -21.09 -21.23 9.52
CA ARG A 132 -22.11 -22.04 10.19
C ARG A 132 -21.63 -23.47 10.35
N ILE A 133 -21.50 -23.91 11.59
CA ILE A 133 -21.12 -25.28 11.92
C ILE A 133 -22.39 -26.11 12.13
N ASN A 134 -22.49 -27.23 11.43
CA ASN A 134 -23.53 -28.22 11.68
C ASN A 134 -23.20 -28.99 12.97
N ARG A 135 -23.86 -28.60 14.07
CA ARG A 135 -23.63 -29.20 15.40
C ARG A 135 -23.94 -30.69 15.44
N GLU A 136 -24.95 -31.15 14.69
CA GLU A 136 -25.33 -32.57 14.68
C GLU A 136 -24.19 -33.42 14.09
N LEU A 137 -23.63 -33.00 12.96
CA LEU A 137 -22.48 -33.66 12.35
C LEU A 137 -21.22 -33.52 13.22
N MET A 138 -20.98 -32.35 13.80
CA MET A 138 -19.82 -32.09 14.66
C MET A 138 -19.81 -32.97 15.91
N ASN A 139 -20.99 -33.25 16.48
CA ASN A 139 -21.13 -34.13 17.64
C ASN A 139 -20.89 -35.61 17.32
N THR A 140 -20.91 -36.00 16.04
CA THR A 140 -20.55 -37.37 15.64
C THR A 140 -19.05 -37.62 15.56
N LEU A 141 -18.23 -36.56 15.65
CA LEU A 141 -16.77 -36.65 15.57
C LEU A 141 -16.16 -36.96 16.94
N THR A 142 -15.06 -37.73 16.94
CA THR A 142 -14.24 -37.92 18.13
C THR A 142 -13.48 -36.64 18.48
N ASP A 143 -12.98 -36.54 19.72
CA ASP A 143 -12.19 -35.37 20.14
C ASP A 143 -10.93 -35.18 19.27
N GLN A 144 -10.26 -36.28 18.90
CA GLN A 144 -9.12 -36.24 17.98
C GLN A 144 -9.51 -35.72 16.60
N GLN A 145 -10.66 -36.17 16.07
CA GLN A 145 -11.17 -35.70 14.78
C GLN A 145 -11.52 -34.21 14.80
N LYS A 146 -12.07 -33.70 15.91
CA LYS A 146 -12.31 -32.28 16.10
C LYS A 146 -11.00 -31.49 16.13
N GLU A 147 -9.97 -31.99 16.81
CA GLU A 147 -8.65 -31.38 16.85
C GLU A 147 -8.00 -31.32 15.47
N GLU A 148 -8.07 -32.42 14.70
CA GLU A 148 -7.57 -32.48 13.32
C GLU A 148 -8.33 -31.51 12.39
N TRP A 149 -9.66 -31.41 12.54
CA TRP A 149 -10.46 -30.49 11.76
C TRP A 149 -10.18 -29.02 12.11
N VAL A 150 -10.09 -28.68 13.40
CA VAL A 150 -9.70 -27.33 13.84
C VAL A 150 -8.30 -26.98 13.37
N ALA A 151 -7.36 -27.94 13.41
CA ALA A 151 -5.99 -27.75 12.95
C ALA A 151 -5.87 -27.56 11.43
N SER A 152 -6.86 -27.98 10.64
CA SER A 152 -6.88 -27.74 9.19
C SER A 152 -6.95 -26.24 8.85
N CYS A 153 -7.44 -25.41 9.77
CA CYS A 153 -7.45 -23.96 9.62
C CYS A 153 -6.42 -23.31 10.58
N PRO A 154 -5.17 -23.08 10.13
CA PRO A 154 -4.08 -22.65 11.01
C PRO A 154 -4.24 -21.21 11.53
N THR A 155 -5.14 -20.41 10.93
CA THR A 155 -5.38 -19.02 11.31
C THR A 155 -6.27 -18.83 12.54
N LYS A 156 -6.54 -19.91 13.30
CA LYS A 156 -7.34 -19.90 14.53
C LYS A 156 -8.77 -19.37 14.31
N VAL A 157 -9.36 -19.74 13.19
CA VAL A 157 -10.79 -19.46 12.92
C VAL A 157 -11.68 -20.22 13.89
N PHE A 158 -11.28 -21.45 14.23
CA PHE A 158 -12.00 -22.35 15.10
C PHE A 158 -11.22 -22.63 16.38
N ARG A 159 -11.95 -22.91 17.46
CA ARG A 159 -11.41 -23.30 18.76
C ARG A 159 -12.25 -24.40 19.38
N ILE A 160 -11.61 -25.30 20.12
CA ILE A 160 -12.30 -26.27 20.97
C ILE A 160 -12.43 -25.69 22.37
N ASN A 161 -13.66 -25.64 22.88
CA ASN A 161 -13.92 -25.26 24.26
C ASN A 161 -13.39 -26.37 25.20
N PRO A 162 -12.47 -26.06 26.12
CA PRO A 162 -11.82 -27.08 26.94
C PRO A 162 -12.78 -27.77 27.93
N LEU A 163 -13.89 -27.11 28.30
CA LEU A 163 -14.87 -27.63 29.26
C LEU A 163 -15.95 -28.47 28.58
N THR A 164 -16.51 -27.97 27.47
CA THR A 164 -17.64 -28.61 26.78
C THR A 164 -17.20 -29.56 25.66
N LYS A 165 -15.94 -29.47 25.21
CA LYS A 165 -15.42 -30.15 24.01
C LYS A 165 -16.19 -29.82 22.73
N GLU A 166 -16.93 -28.72 22.73
CA GLU A 166 -17.59 -28.18 21.54
C GLU A 166 -16.63 -27.34 20.71
N VAL A 167 -16.82 -27.36 19.39
CA VAL A 167 -16.08 -26.51 18.46
C VAL A 167 -16.84 -25.19 18.28
N GLU A 168 -16.16 -24.08 18.51
CA GLU A 168 -16.68 -22.72 18.41
C GLU A 168 -15.90 -21.94 17.35
N VAL A 169 -16.55 -20.96 16.73
CA VAL A 169 -15.88 -20.01 15.83
C VAL A 169 -15.29 -18.89 16.69
N GLU A 170 -13.96 -18.78 16.71
CA GLU A 170 -13.23 -17.80 17.54
C GLU A 170 -12.98 -16.50 16.76
N ASN A 171 -12.40 -16.59 15.57
CA ASN A 171 -12.11 -15.43 14.73
C ASN A 171 -12.55 -15.68 13.28
N PRO A 172 -13.81 -15.38 12.93
CA PRO A 172 -14.31 -15.55 11.57
C PRO A 172 -13.44 -14.80 10.55
N SER A 173 -13.05 -13.55 10.85
CA SER A 173 -12.28 -12.69 9.93
C SER A 173 -10.87 -13.20 9.62
N ALA A 174 -10.36 -14.20 10.35
CA ALA A 174 -9.08 -14.82 10.06
C ALA A 174 -9.15 -15.88 8.95
N TYR A 175 -10.36 -16.27 8.52
CA TYR A 175 -10.54 -17.26 7.44
C TYR A 175 -10.02 -16.72 6.12
N LYS A 176 -9.24 -17.54 5.41
CA LYS A 176 -8.53 -17.13 4.19
C LYS A 176 -9.21 -17.55 2.89
N TYR A 177 -10.40 -18.14 2.96
CA TYR A 177 -11.11 -18.67 1.79
C TYR A 177 -10.25 -19.68 1.02
N ASP A 178 -9.56 -20.55 1.76
CA ASP A 178 -8.71 -21.62 1.24
C ASP A 178 -9.47 -22.96 1.10
N ASP A 179 -10.69 -23.05 1.62
CA ASP A 179 -11.57 -24.22 1.62
C ASP A 179 -11.00 -25.47 2.32
N GLU A 180 -9.86 -25.34 3.00
CA GLU A 180 -9.16 -26.43 3.70
C GLU A 180 -10.06 -27.12 4.74
N CYS A 181 -10.79 -26.34 5.53
CA CYS A 181 -11.71 -26.89 6.53
C CYS A 181 -12.95 -27.56 5.91
N ILE A 182 -13.34 -27.20 4.69
CA ILE A 182 -14.44 -27.83 3.95
C ILE A 182 -13.94 -29.16 3.39
N LEU A 183 -12.80 -29.16 2.70
CA LEU A 183 -12.15 -30.36 2.17
C LEU A 183 -11.86 -31.36 3.29
N LYS A 184 -11.35 -30.91 4.43
CA LYS A 184 -11.09 -31.78 5.58
C LYS A 184 -12.37 -32.45 6.09
N ALA A 185 -13.50 -31.74 6.11
CA ALA A 185 -14.77 -32.31 6.50
C ALA A 185 -15.25 -33.39 5.50
N GLU A 186 -15.03 -33.19 4.20
CA GLU A 186 -15.34 -34.16 3.16
C GLU A 186 -14.47 -35.42 3.26
N GLU A 187 -13.15 -35.27 3.48
CA GLU A 187 -12.23 -36.39 3.70
C GLU A 187 -12.62 -37.25 4.90
N MET A 188 -13.16 -36.62 5.94
CA MET A 188 -13.67 -37.29 7.14
C MET A 188 -15.05 -37.95 6.91
N GLY A 189 -15.60 -37.86 5.70
CA GLY A 189 -16.92 -38.39 5.35
C GLY A 189 -18.08 -37.60 5.94
N LYS A 190 -17.88 -36.31 6.24
CA LYS A 190 -18.88 -35.40 6.83
C LYS A 190 -19.11 -34.17 5.92
N PRO A 191 -19.57 -34.36 4.68
CA PRO A 191 -19.91 -33.22 3.82
C PRO A 191 -20.97 -32.35 4.51
N GLY A 192 -20.80 -31.02 4.44
CA GLY A 192 -21.69 -30.07 5.10
C GLY A 192 -21.50 -29.93 6.62
N LEU A 193 -20.39 -30.43 7.18
CA LEU A 193 -20.00 -30.16 8.57
C LEU A 193 -19.89 -28.65 8.85
N VAL A 194 -19.40 -27.89 7.87
CA VAL A 194 -19.30 -26.44 7.89
C VAL A 194 -19.85 -25.86 6.59
N ASP A 195 -20.60 -24.77 6.70
CA ASP A 195 -21.08 -23.94 5.59
C ASP A 195 -20.50 -22.54 5.77
N ILE A 196 -19.68 -22.10 4.81
CA ILE A 196 -19.01 -20.80 4.86
C ILE A 196 -19.50 -19.96 3.69
N LYS A 197 -20.07 -18.80 4.00
CA LYS A 197 -20.60 -17.87 3.00
C LYS A 197 -19.96 -16.51 3.15
N MET A 198 -19.89 -15.76 2.05
CA MET A 198 -19.45 -14.36 2.06
C MET A 198 -20.63 -13.46 2.44
N LYS A 199 -20.47 -12.67 3.49
CA LYS A 199 -21.43 -11.63 3.85
C LYS A 199 -21.19 -10.42 2.96
N MET A 200 -21.97 -10.31 1.87
CA MET A 200 -21.74 -9.32 0.79
C MET A 200 -21.89 -7.84 1.20
N ASP A 201 -22.46 -7.57 2.38
CA ASP A 201 -22.66 -6.22 2.91
C ASP A 201 -21.50 -5.73 3.80
N THR A 202 -20.50 -6.59 4.10
CA THR A 202 -19.46 -6.29 5.07
C THR A 202 -18.07 -6.63 4.52
N PHE A 203 -17.20 -5.62 4.49
CA PHE A 203 -15.87 -5.68 3.89
C PHE A 203 -14.81 -5.33 4.93
N ASN A 204 -13.77 -6.15 5.02
CA ASN A 204 -12.58 -5.90 5.82
C ASN A 204 -11.47 -5.43 4.88
N PHE A 205 -11.09 -4.16 4.96
CA PHE A 205 -9.99 -3.60 4.19
C PHE A 205 -8.68 -3.68 4.98
N GLN A 206 -7.59 -4.06 4.30
CA GLN A 206 -6.23 -3.91 4.78
C GLN A 206 -5.49 -2.96 3.84
N VAL A 207 -5.03 -1.84 4.39
CA VAL A 207 -4.37 -0.75 3.66
C VAL A 207 -2.99 -0.57 4.25
N GLU A 208 -1.96 -0.74 3.43
CA GLU A 208 -0.56 -0.51 3.79
C GLU A 208 -0.04 0.65 2.97
N SER A 209 0.42 1.69 3.66
CA SER A 209 1.01 2.87 3.03
C SER A 209 2.47 2.63 2.63
N THR A 210 2.97 3.35 1.62
CA THR A 210 4.41 3.46 1.36
C THR A 210 5.13 4.32 2.41
N GLY A 211 4.37 4.98 3.29
CA GLY A 211 4.83 5.86 4.35
C GLY A 211 4.92 7.34 3.96
N ALA A 212 4.62 7.70 2.70
CA ALA A 212 4.46 9.08 2.27
C ALA A 212 3.27 9.79 2.97
N HIS A 213 2.20 9.05 3.22
CA HIS A 213 1.02 9.51 3.97
C HIS A 213 0.51 8.43 4.92
N PRO A 214 -0.14 8.79 6.04
CA PRO A 214 -0.82 7.81 6.89
C PRO A 214 -1.94 7.06 6.13
N PRO A 215 -2.15 5.75 6.37
CA PRO A 215 -3.21 4.96 5.71
C PRO A 215 -4.61 5.57 5.81
N GLU A 216 -4.96 6.12 6.98
CA GLU A 216 -6.24 6.79 7.23
C GLU A 216 -6.46 8.00 6.32
N HIS A 217 -5.40 8.77 6.07
CA HIS A 217 -5.45 9.91 5.17
C HIS A 217 -5.68 9.45 3.73
N ILE A 218 -5.00 8.39 3.29
CA ILE A 218 -5.16 7.82 1.95
C ILE A 218 -6.62 7.39 1.71
N VAL A 219 -7.22 6.69 2.67
CA VAL A 219 -8.63 6.23 2.56
C VAL A 219 -9.59 7.42 2.48
N LEU A 220 -9.41 8.44 3.34
CA LEU A 220 -10.25 9.64 3.33
C LEU A 220 -10.14 10.40 2.01
N ARG A 221 -8.92 10.56 1.45
CA ARG A 221 -8.73 11.20 0.14
C ARG A 221 -9.36 10.39 -0.98
N ALA A 222 -9.26 9.06 -0.95
CA ALA A 222 -9.91 8.21 -1.95
C ALA A 222 -11.43 8.36 -1.96
N LEU A 223 -12.06 8.44 -0.77
CA LEU A 223 -13.50 8.72 -0.65
C LEU A 223 -13.85 10.13 -1.14
N GLY A 224 -13.03 11.13 -0.83
CA GLY A 224 -13.20 12.50 -1.34
C GLY A 224 -13.20 12.56 -2.88
N ILE A 225 -12.20 11.93 -3.51
CA ILE A 225 -12.10 11.84 -4.98
C ILE A 225 -13.31 11.11 -5.57
N LEU A 226 -13.82 10.08 -4.91
CA LEU A 226 -15.03 9.38 -5.35
C LEU A 226 -16.26 10.31 -5.31
N LEU A 227 -16.43 11.08 -4.23
CA LEU A 227 -17.52 12.05 -4.09
C LEU A 227 -17.42 13.17 -5.13
N GLU A 228 -16.23 13.68 -5.40
CA GLU A 228 -15.99 14.68 -6.45
C GLU A 228 -16.41 14.15 -7.83
N LYS A 229 -16.01 12.93 -8.18
CA LYS A 229 -16.40 12.29 -9.44
C LYS A 229 -17.92 12.09 -9.56
N LEU A 230 -18.57 11.68 -8.47
CA LEU A 230 -20.03 11.54 -8.45
C LEU A 230 -20.74 12.89 -8.63
N SER A 231 -20.20 13.95 -8.02
CA SER A 231 -20.73 15.31 -8.14
C SER A 231 -20.63 15.83 -9.59
N VAL A 232 -19.51 15.55 -10.27
CA VAL A 232 -19.36 15.89 -11.70
C VAL A 232 -20.41 15.19 -12.55
N ILE A 233 -20.62 13.88 -12.35
CA ILE A 233 -21.63 13.11 -13.09
C ILE A 233 -23.03 13.66 -12.84
N GLN A 234 -23.36 14.00 -11.59
CA GLN A 234 -24.66 14.57 -11.26
C GLN A 234 -24.90 15.88 -12.01
N LEU A 235 -23.93 16.79 -12.01
CA LEU A 235 -24.05 18.07 -12.73
C LEU A 235 -24.24 17.86 -14.23
N THR A 236 -23.51 16.93 -14.85
CA THR A 236 -23.67 16.61 -16.28
C THR A 236 -25.08 16.11 -16.60
N LEU A 237 -25.63 15.22 -15.77
CA LEU A 237 -26.98 14.68 -15.96
C LEU A 237 -28.06 15.77 -15.82
N GLU A 238 -27.86 16.73 -14.92
CA GLU A 238 -28.78 17.86 -14.75
C GLU A 238 -28.77 18.78 -15.99
N THR A 239 -27.60 19.02 -16.60
CA THR A 239 -27.52 19.81 -17.85
C THR A 239 -28.11 19.13 -19.08
N GLU A 240 -28.01 17.79 -19.20
CA GLU A 240 -28.60 17.05 -20.34
C GLU A 240 -30.13 16.93 -20.24
N GLY A 241 -30.70 16.99 -19.04
CA GLY A 241 -32.16 16.96 -18.82
C GLY A 241 -32.89 18.26 -19.17
N ASP A 242 -32.14 19.35 -19.40
CA ASP A 242 -32.66 20.70 -19.70
C ASP A 242 -32.56 21.07 -21.20
N GLU A 243 -32.00 20.21 -22.06
CA GLU A 243 -32.10 20.39 -23.51
C GLU A 243 -33.53 20.01 -23.95
N PRO A 244 -34.35 20.95 -24.49
CA PRO A 244 -35.65 20.59 -25.00
C PRO A 244 -35.45 19.62 -26.18
N ASP A 245 -36.18 18.51 -26.18
CA ASP A 245 -36.32 17.63 -27.34
C ASP A 245 -36.70 18.50 -28.55
N ASP A 246 -35.74 18.77 -29.45
CA ASP A 246 -35.99 19.45 -30.72
C ASP A 246 -36.90 18.54 -31.57
N VAL A 247 -38.20 18.85 -31.55
CA VAL A 247 -39.26 18.25 -32.40
C VAL A 247 -39.38 19.00 -33.72
#